data_AF-A0A956WY15-F1
#
_entry.id   AF-A0A956WY15-F1
#
_cell.length_a   1.000
_cell.length_b   1.000
_cell.length_c   1.000
_cell.angle_alpha   90.00
_cell.angle_beta   90.00
_cell.angle_gamma   90.00
#
_symmetry.space_group_name_H-M   'P 1'
#
loop_
_entity.id
_entity.type
_entity.pdbx_description
1 polymer ?
#
loop_
_entity_poly.entity_id
_entity_poly.type
_entity_poly.pdbx_seq_one_letter_code
_entity_poly.pdbx_strand_id
1 'polypeptide(L)'
;WVMMTADARPEEEENARARTVYTWRLINGVDDLVRSALVAVNPILASYSSETGFRLGVRGDPTWTSPRRTPGKKREVFPPYRRETLVEHIRRMTRVYDYPFYDWTKQKERRSLADELAFAGRGLEQRCGWPSGTMDRLVRSIIAAHDLGKLDVRWQGWAHRWQEKVSKMRDEDMTIPDSYLAGHTDYDGDNEAEKAANRAMRHMRPNHAAESARAAANWLMDQFQDQVLARAAVTAIVRHHNAGTHGEHGVFKADAAGLALFPELLREARVEDVTPGGVVWSFTAGAEVVNRLIRPGYDEELLVYLLIVRVLRLADQRSQEWRD
;
A
#
# COMPACT_ATOMS: atom_id res chain seq x y z
N TRP A 1 -15.34 -17.39 -30.13
CA TRP A 1 -14.32 -16.40 -29.71
C TRP A 1 -13.52 -16.98 -28.56
N VAL A 2 -12.22 -16.70 -28.50
CA VAL A 2 -11.31 -17.21 -27.47
C VAL A 2 -11.17 -16.20 -26.34
N MET A 3 -10.86 -14.94 -26.70
CA MET A 3 -10.85 -13.81 -25.78
C MET A 3 -11.42 -12.57 -26.46
N MET A 4 -11.99 -11.67 -25.65
CA MET A 4 -12.48 -10.37 -26.08
C MET A 4 -11.98 -9.29 -25.13
N THR A 5 -11.87 -8.07 -25.62
CA THR A 5 -11.64 -6.86 -24.82
C THR A 5 -12.78 -5.88 -25.01
N ALA A 6 -12.92 -4.95 -24.08
CA ALA A 6 -13.97 -3.93 -24.08
C ALA A 6 -13.35 -2.53 -24.23
N ASP A 7 -13.70 -1.84 -25.30
CA ASP A 7 -13.36 -0.44 -25.50
C ASP A 7 -14.52 0.43 -25.04
N ALA A 8 -14.23 1.45 -24.24
CA ALA A 8 -15.21 2.47 -23.91
C ALA A 8 -15.56 3.24 -25.18
N ARG A 9 -16.85 3.41 -25.48
CA ARG A 9 -17.25 4.31 -26.55
C ARG A 9 -16.88 5.74 -26.16
N PRO A 10 -16.16 6.50 -27.02
CA PRO A 10 -15.97 7.92 -26.79
C PRO A 10 -17.35 8.60 -26.77
N GLU A 11 -17.64 9.37 -25.72
CA GLU A 11 -18.84 10.18 -25.64
C GLU A 11 -18.69 11.40 -26.55
N GLU A 12 -19.71 11.71 -27.35
CA GLU A 12 -19.75 12.93 -28.17
C GLU A 12 -20.14 14.19 -27.38
N GLU A 13 -20.47 14.12 -26.08
CA GLU A 13 -20.83 15.31 -25.28
C GLU A 13 -20.42 15.24 -23.80
N GLU A 14 -20.12 16.41 -23.22
CA GLU A 14 -19.56 16.71 -21.88
C GLU A 14 -20.45 16.32 -20.68
N ASN A 15 -20.90 15.08 -20.57
CA ASN A 15 -21.66 14.65 -19.39
C ASN A 15 -20.91 13.57 -18.60
N ALA A 16 -19.93 13.99 -17.80
CA ALA A 16 -19.07 13.14 -16.95
C ALA A 16 -19.80 12.23 -15.93
N ARG A 17 -21.14 12.23 -15.92
CA ARG A 17 -22.02 11.37 -15.11
C ARG A 17 -22.77 10.32 -15.92
N ALA A 18 -22.64 10.31 -17.25
CA ALA A 18 -23.23 9.29 -18.10
C ALA A 18 -22.54 7.93 -17.89
N ARG A 19 -23.30 6.85 -18.07
CA ARG A 19 -22.82 5.48 -17.85
C ARG A 19 -21.93 5.08 -19.04
N THR A 20 -20.66 4.81 -18.78
CA THR A 20 -19.72 4.32 -19.81
C THR A 20 -20.28 3.07 -20.50
N VAL A 21 -20.52 3.17 -21.80
CA VAL A 21 -20.96 2.06 -22.65
C VAL A 21 -19.74 1.44 -23.29
N TYR A 22 -19.61 0.12 -23.14
CA TYR A 22 -18.50 -0.64 -23.70
C TYR A 22 -18.92 -1.39 -24.96
N THR A 23 -18.02 -1.45 -25.94
CA THR A 23 -18.16 -2.32 -27.12
C THR A 23 -17.12 -3.43 -27.04
N TRP A 24 -17.57 -4.67 -27.16
CA TRP A 24 -16.68 -5.83 -27.15
C TRP A 24 -16.06 -6.06 -28.52
N ARG A 25 -14.76 -6.29 -28.56
CA ARG A 25 -14.03 -6.73 -29.76
C ARG A 25 -13.16 -7.94 -29.46
N LEU A 26 -12.83 -8.70 -30.49
CA LEU A 26 -11.91 -9.83 -30.37
C LEU A 26 -10.48 -9.33 -30.09
N ILE A 27 -9.77 -10.08 -29.24
CA ILE A 27 -8.33 -9.94 -29.07
C ILE A 27 -7.66 -10.79 -30.15
N ASN A 28 -6.92 -10.16 -31.06
CA ASN A 28 -6.29 -10.84 -32.20
C ASN A 28 -4.80 -11.12 -32.00
N GLY A 29 -4.20 -10.56 -30.95
CA GLY A 29 -2.79 -10.74 -30.64
C GLY A 29 -2.42 -10.25 -29.25
N VAL A 30 -1.15 -10.41 -28.89
CA VAL A 30 -0.62 -10.03 -27.57
C VAL A 30 -0.75 -8.53 -27.33
N ASP A 31 -0.54 -7.69 -28.35
CA ASP A 31 -0.63 -6.23 -28.21
C ASP A 31 -2.03 -5.75 -27.81
N ASP A 32 -3.06 -6.42 -28.31
CA ASP A 32 -4.44 -6.15 -27.90
C ASP A 32 -4.64 -6.45 -26.42
N LEU A 33 -4.08 -7.57 -25.94
CA LEU A 33 -4.20 -8.00 -24.55
C LEU A 33 -3.47 -7.04 -23.60
N VAL A 34 -2.24 -6.62 -23.94
CA VAL A 34 -1.40 -5.74 -23.10
C VAL A 34 -2.09 -4.39 -22.82
N ARG A 35 -2.87 -3.89 -23.78
CA ARG A 35 -3.56 -2.59 -23.66
C ARG A 35 -4.98 -2.68 -23.13
N SER A 36 -5.47 -3.89 -22.86
CA SER A 36 -6.86 -4.11 -22.48
C SER A 36 -7.10 -3.83 -21.00
N ALA A 37 -8.00 -2.89 -20.72
CA ALA A 37 -8.47 -2.65 -19.34
C ALA A 37 -9.40 -3.77 -18.83
N LEU A 38 -10.11 -4.45 -19.75
CA LEU A 38 -11.07 -5.50 -19.48
C LEU A 38 -10.86 -6.64 -20.46
N VAL A 39 -10.71 -7.86 -19.95
CA VAL A 39 -10.56 -9.06 -20.77
C VAL A 39 -11.66 -10.06 -20.40
N ALA A 40 -12.44 -10.46 -21.39
CA ALA A 40 -13.35 -11.59 -21.29
C ALA A 40 -12.66 -12.83 -21.88
N VAL A 41 -12.56 -13.89 -21.10
CA VAL A 41 -11.99 -15.18 -21.52
C VAL A 41 -13.11 -16.19 -21.66
N ASN A 42 -13.11 -16.94 -22.78
CA ASN A 42 -14.15 -17.93 -23.02
C ASN A 42 -14.05 -19.06 -21.97
N PRO A 43 -15.18 -19.52 -21.38
CA PRO A 43 -15.18 -20.62 -20.41
C PRO A 43 -14.52 -21.91 -20.89
N ILE A 44 -14.41 -22.13 -22.20
CA ILE A 44 -13.68 -23.29 -22.74
C ILE A 44 -12.19 -23.29 -22.36
N LEU A 45 -11.61 -22.12 -22.06
CA LEU A 45 -10.19 -21.92 -21.75
C LEU A 45 -9.91 -21.55 -20.30
N ALA A 46 -10.93 -21.18 -19.53
CA ALA A 46 -10.75 -20.76 -18.16
C ALA A 46 -11.95 -21.12 -17.29
N SER A 47 -11.66 -21.35 -16.01
CA SER A 47 -12.67 -21.56 -14.98
C SER A 47 -12.46 -20.54 -13.87
N TYR A 48 -13.53 -20.25 -13.14
CA TYR A 48 -13.48 -19.43 -11.95
C TYR A 48 -14.27 -20.11 -10.83
N SER A 49 -13.72 -20.13 -9.63
CA SER A 49 -14.48 -20.44 -8.42
C SER A 49 -14.13 -19.44 -7.32
N SER A 50 -15.02 -19.26 -6.34
CA SER A 50 -14.73 -18.43 -5.17
C SER A 50 -13.61 -19.00 -4.30
N GLU A 51 -13.34 -20.30 -4.39
CA GLU A 51 -12.31 -20.99 -3.61
C GLU A 51 -10.91 -20.87 -4.25
N THR A 52 -10.82 -21.10 -5.56
CA THR A 52 -9.52 -21.15 -6.26
C THR A 52 -9.23 -19.94 -7.14
N GLY A 53 -10.20 -19.04 -7.31
CA GLY A 53 -10.08 -17.88 -8.17
C GLY A 53 -10.10 -18.23 -9.66
N PHE A 54 -9.50 -17.36 -10.48
CA PHE A 54 -9.40 -17.53 -11.92
C PHE A 54 -8.30 -18.55 -12.28
N ARG A 55 -8.66 -19.54 -13.10
CA ARG A 55 -7.76 -20.62 -13.53
C ARG A 55 -7.75 -20.72 -15.04
N LEU A 56 -6.63 -20.35 -15.65
CA LEU A 56 -6.41 -20.49 -17.09
C LEU A 56 -6.06 -21.95 -17.44
N GLY A 57 -6.47 -22.41 -18.62
CA GLY A 57 -6.24 -23.78 -19.10
C GLY A 57 -7.17 -24.84 -18.51
N VAL A 58 -8.04 -24.45 -17.57
CA VAL A 58 -9.04 -25.33 -16.97
C VAL A 58 -10.40 -24.96 -17.53
N ARG A 59 -11.08 -25.90 -18.18
CA ARG A 59 -12.41 -25.66 -18.75
C ARG A 59 -13.41 -25.30 -17.64
N GLY A 60 -14.01 -24.13 -17.75
CA GLY A 60 -15.09 -23.65 -16.89
C GLY A 60 -16.46 -24.12 -17.34
N ASP A 61 -17.42 -23.91 -16.45
CA ASP A 61 -18.84 -24.14 -16.72
C ASP A 61 -19.38 -23.02 -17.63
N PRO A 62 -19.86 -23.34 -18.85
CA PRO A 62 -20.39 -22.34 -19.79
C PRO A 62 -21.70 -21.69 -19.31
N THR A 63 -22.36 -22.28 -18.32
CA THR A 63 -23.59 -21.74 -17.71
C THR A 63 -23.31 -20.87 -16.49
N TRP A 64 -22.06 -20.87 -16.02
CA TRP A 64 -21.67 -20.04 -14.90
C TRP A 64 -21.86 -18.56 -15.24
N THR A 65 -22.57 -17.87 -14.36
CA THR A 65 -22.75 -16.43 -14.44
C THR A 65 -22.21 -15.82 -13.16
N SER A 66 -21.42 -14.76 -13.29
CA SER A 66 -21.00 -14.01 -12.12
C SER A 66 -22.26 -13.43 -11.46
N PRO A 67 -22.39 -13.53 -10.12
CA PRO A 67 -23.51 -12.90 -9.44
C PRO A 67 -23.49 -11.40 -9.75
N ARG A 68 -24.65 -10.83 -10.12
CA ARG A 68 -24.75 -9.39 -10.35
C ARG A 68 -24.31 -8.69 -9.07
N ARG A 69 -23.32 -7.81 -9.17
CA ARG A 69 -22.92 -6.95 -8.05
C ARG A 69 -24.13 -6.10 -7.67
N THR A 70 -24.77 -6.44 -6.56
CA THR A 70 -25.77 -5.56 -5.95
C THR A 70 -25.06 -4.25 -5.60
N PRO A 71 -25.54 -3.07 -6.04
CA PRO A 71 -24.96 -1.80 -5.64
C PRO A 71 -25.13 -1.63 -4.12
N GLY A 72 -24.18 -2.15 -3.36
CA GLY A 72 -24.12 -1.97 -1.92
C GLY A 72 -23.79 -0.52 -1.63
N LYS A 73 -24.81 0.34 -1.53
CA LYS A 73 -24.73 1.58 -0.77
C LYS A 73 -24.64 1.25 0.71
N LYS A 74 -23.52 0.70 1.15
CA LYS A 74 -23.02 1.05 2.47
C LYS A 74 -21.71 1.74 2.17
N ARG A 75 -21.72 3.07 2.33
CA ARG A 75 -20.48 3.79 2.58
C ARG A 75 -19.85 3.00 3.72
N GLU A 76 -18.77 2.28 3.47
CA GLU A 76 -18.09 1.56 4.55
C GLU A 76 -17.76 2.65 5.56
N VAL A 77 -18.43 2.59 6.72
CA VAL A 77 -18.11 3.42 7.86
C VAL A 77 -16.74 2.93 8.28
N PHE A 78 -15.72 3.67 7.87
CA PHE A 78 -14.37 3.38 8.32
C PHE A 78 -14.33 3.76 9.80
N PRO A 79 -13.87 2.85 10.68
CA PRO A 79 -13.71 3.20 12.08
C PRO A 79 -12.79 4.43 12.19
N PRO A 80 -12.99 5.29 13.20
CA PRO A 80 -12.08 6.40 13.45
C PRO A 80 -10.65 5.89 13.58
N TYR A 81 -9.72 6.60 12.94
CA TYR A 81 -8.29 6.36 13.17
C TYR A 81 -7.98 6.65 14.62
N ARG A 82 -7.14 5.81 15.21
CA ARG A 82 -6.65 5.98 16.57
C ARG A 82 -5.19 6.37 16.52
N ARG A 83 -4.78 7.27 17.42
CA ARG A 83 -3.36 7.59 17.57
C ARG A 83 -2.57 6.33 17.93
N GLU A 84 -1.38 6.22 17.36
CA GLU A 84 -0.38 5.23 17.75
C GLU A 84 1.02 5.79 17.45
N THR A 85 2.01 5.33 18.21
CA THR A 85 3.42 5.58 17.89
C THR A 85 3.81 4.82 16.63
N LEU A 86 4.87 5.27 15.96
CA LEU A 86 5.39 4.56 14.79
C LEU A 86 5.81 3.12 15.13
N VAL A 87 6.35 2.87 16.32
CA VAL A 87 6.72 1.52 16.79
C VAL A 87 5.51 0.63 16.95
N GLU A 88 4.44 1.12 17.59
CA GLU A 88 3.19 0.37 17.74
C GLU A 88 2.58 0.04 16.39
N HIS A 89 2.60 1.00 15.45
CA HIS A 89 2.11 0.80 14.10
C HIS A 89 2.84 -0.35 13.39
N ILE A 90 4.17 -0.30 13.35
CA ILE A 90 4.99 -1.35 12.73
C ILE A 90 4.77 -2.70 13.42
N ARG A 91 4.72 -2.74 14.76
CA ARG A 91 4.44 -3.97 15.50
C ARG A 91 3.10 -4.59 15.11
N ARG A 92 2.03 -3.79 14.98
CA ARG A 92 0.70 -4.27 14.57
C ARG A 92 0.69 -4.74 13.12
N MET A 93 1.35 -4.02 12.20
CA MET A 93 1.53 -4.47 10.82
C MET A 93 2.27 -5.82 10.74
N THR A 94 3.33 -5.99 11.51
CA THR A 94 4.06 -7.27 11.60
C THR A 94 3.16 -8.39 12.12
N ARG A 95 2.32 -8.13 13.13
CA ARG A 95 1.36 -9.14 13.64
C ARG A 95 0.35 -9.55 12.58
N VAL A 96 -0.24 -8.60 11.85
CA VAL A 96 -1.12 -8.87 10.71
C VAL A 96 -0.39 -9.70 9.64
N TYR A 97 0.89 -9.43 9.44
CA TYR A 97 1.69 -10.14 8.46
C TYR A 97 1.98 -11.59 8.88
N ASP A 98 2.36 -11.81 10.13
CA ASP A 98 2.81 -13.09 10.66
C ASP A 98 1.66 -14.03 11.06
N TYR A 99 0.53 -13.49 11.55
CA TYR A 99 -0.49 -14.28 12.24
C TYR A 99 -1.89 -14.11 11.65
N PRO A 100 -2.69 -15.20 11.58
CA PRO A 100 -4.11 -15.10 11.30
C PRO A 100 -4.83 -14.36 12.43
N PHE A 101 -5.95 -13.73 12.11
CA PHE A 101 -6.79 -13.07 13.12
C PHE A 101 -8.26 -13.04 12.71
N TYR A 102 -9.12 -12.83 13.69
CA TYR A 102 -10.55 -12.63 13.44
C TYR A 102 -10.85 -11.14 13.23
N ASP A 103 -11.33 -10.80 12.03
CA ASP A 103 -11.79 -9.46 11.69
C ASP A 103 -13.22 -9.30 12.19
N TRP A 104 -13.37 -8.68 13.37
CA TRP A 104 -14.66 -8.44 14.03
C TRP A 104 -15.57 -7.50 13.23
N THR A 105 -15.01 -6.60 12.43
CA THR A 105 -15.79 -5.68 11.60
C THR A 105 -16.45 -6.40 10.43
N LYS A 106 -15.76 -7.40 9.86
CA LYS A 106 -16.25 -8.21 8.74
C LYS A 106 -16.79 -9.57 9.17
N GLN A 107 -16.73 -9.91 10.46
CA GLN A 107 -17.15 -11.18 11.04
C GLN A 107 -16.56 -12.39 10.29
N LYS A 108 -15.23 -12.38 10.09
CA LYS A 108 -14.55 -13.45 9.37
C LYS A 108 -13.11 -13.66 9.82
N GLU A 109 -12.66 -14.89 9.71
CA GLU A 109 -11.26 -15.24 9.89
C GLU A 109 -10.42 -14.74 8.70
N ARG A 110 -9.25 -14.17 9.02
CA ARG A 110 -8.25 -13.73 8.06
C ARG A 110 -7.02 -14.61 8.23
N ARG A 111 -6.49 -15.10 7.11
CA ARG A 111 -5.14 -15.68 7.09
C ARG A 111 -4.10 -14.59 7.35
N SER A 112 -2.91 -15.00 7.78
CA SER A 112 -1.75 -14.11 7.82
C SER A 112 -1.46 -13.60 6.41
N LEU A 113 -0.91 -12.38 6.28
CA LEU A 113 -0.53 -11.90 4.94
C LEU A 113 0.67 -12.67 4.39
N ALA A 114 1.54 -13.23 5.24
CA ALA A 114 2.60 -14.15 4.83
C ALA A 114 2.01 -15.37 4.11
N ASP A 115 0.95 -15.99 4.64
CA ASP A 115 0.27 -17.12 4.00
C ASP A 115 -0.43 -16.72 2.70
N GLU A 116 -1.07 -15.54 2.68
CA GLU A 116 -1.68 -14.99 1.45
C GLU A 116 -0.61 -14.75 0.35
N LEU A 117 0.60 -14.33 0.74
CA LEU A 117 1.72 -14.06 -0.16
C LEU A 117 2.43 -15.34 -0.63
N ALA A 118 2.50 -16.37 0.21
CA ALA A 118 3.45 -17.47 0.11
C ALA A 118 3.47 -18.16 -1.27
N PHE A 119 2.31 -18.41 -1.89
CA PHE A 119 2.24 -19.06 -3.20
C PHE A 119 2.84 -18.19 -4.31
N ALA A 120 2.39 -16.93 -4.42
CA ALA A 120 2.87 -16.01 -5.45
C ALA A 120 4.33 -15.62 -5.22
N GLY A 121 4.72 -15.42 -3.96
CA GLY A 121 6.11 -15.11 -3.57
C GLY A 121 7.08 -16.21 -4.00
N ARG A 122 6.81 -17.48 -3.65
CA ARG A 122 7.67 -18.61 -4.06
C ARG A 122 7.75 -18.75 -5.59
N GLY A 123 6.64 -18.53 -6.29
CA GLY A 123 6.62 -18.57 -7.75
C GLY A 123 7.54 -17.51 -8.38
N LEU A 124 7.54 -16.29 -7.83
CA LEU A 124 8.44 -15.22 -8.27
C LEU A 124 9.90 -15.51 -7.91
N GLU A 125 10.17 -15.99 -6.70
CA GLU A 125 11.52 -16.38 -6.27
C GLU A 125 12.11 -17.44 -7.19
N GLN A 126 11.35 -18.50 -7.48
CA GLN A 126 11.78 -19.56 -8.40
C GLN A 126 12.00 -19.02 -9.82
N ARG A 127 11.09 -18.20 -10.33
CA ARG A 127 11.19 -17.64 -11.69
C ARG A 127 12.42 -16.75 -11.85
N CYS A 128 12.74 -15.96 -10.82
CA CYS A 128 13.84 -15.00 -10.87
C CYS A 128 15.17 -15.56 -10.34
N GLY A 129 15.17 -16.80 -9.85
CA GLY A 129 16.35 -17.43 -9.25
C GLY A 129 16.77 -16.81 -7.92
N TRP A 130 15.84 -16.14 -7.21
CA TRP A 130 16.11 -15.57 -5.90
C TRP A 130 16.13 -16.65 -4.81
N PRO A 131 16.93 -16.47 -3.74
CA PRO A 131 16.85 -17.32 -2.56
C PRO A 131 15.43 -17.38 -1.98
N SER A 132 15.06 -18.53 -1.42
CA SER A 132 13.79 -18.71 -0.71
C SER A 132 13.68 -17.71 0.43
N GLY A 133 12.52 -17.03 0.54
CA GLY A 133 12.27 -16.05 1.60
C GLY A 133 12.71 -14.61 1.26
N THR A 134 13.26 -14.37 0.07
CA THR A 134 13.55 -13.03 -0.46
C THR A 134 12.30 -12.13 -0.42
N MET A 135 11.14 -12.65 -0.79
CA MET A 135 9.89 -11.88 -0.81
C MET A 135 9.37 -11.56 0.59
N ASP A 136 9.57 -12.47 1.55
CA ASP A 136 9.26 -12.24 2.97
C ASP A 136 10.12 -11.11 3.54
N ARG A 137 11.44 -11.19 3.33
CA ARG A 137 12.39 -10.15 3.71
C ARG A 137 12.04 -8.80 3.07
N LEU A 138 11.68 -8.78 1.79
CA LEU A 138 11.26 -7.58 1.09
C LEU A 138 10.04 -6.93 1.74
N VAL A 139 9.02 -7.71 2.06
CA VAL A 139 7.81 -7.20 2.72
C VAL A 139 8.13 -6.64 4.11
N ARG A 140 8.93 -7.34 4.91
CA ARG A 140 9.34 -6.85 6.24
C ARG A 140 10.13 -5.54 6.13
N SER A 141 11.04 -5.44 5.16
CA SER A 141 11.80 -4.21 4.92
C SER A 141 10.92 -3.03 4.52
N ILE A 142 9.92 -3.23 3.65
CA ILE A 142 9.00 -2.14 3.31
C ILE A 142 8.06 -1.79 4.46
N ILE A 143 7.62 -2.75 5.29
CA ILE A 143 6.86 -2.46 6.50
C ILE A 143 7.66 -1.51 7.39
N ALA A 144 8.91 -1.85 7.71
CA ALA A 144 9.78 -1.01 8.56
C ALA A 144 10.01 0.40 7.99
N ALA A 145 10.08 0.54 6.67
CA ALA A 145 10.55 1.76 6.01
C ALA A 145 9.44 2.66 5.44
N HIS A 146 8.22 2.17 5.25
CA HIS A 146 7.21 2.89 4.46
C HIS A 146 6.81 4.25 5.03
N ASP A 147 6.98 4.43 6.34
CA ASP A 147 6.58 5.60 7.10
C ASP A 147 7.76 6.36 7.73
N LEU A 148 8.99 6.16 7.26
CA LEU A 148 10.15 6.96 7.74
C LEU A 148 9.98 8.47 7.54
N GLY A 149 9.26 8.90 6.51
CA GLY A 149 8.86 10.29 6.30
C GLY A 149 8.01 10.85 7.45
N LYS A 150 7.40 9.98 8.27
CA LYS A 150 6.73 10.38 9.50
C LYS A 150 7.66 10.84 10.60
N LEU A 151 8.93 10.47 10.54
CA LEU A 151 9.95 10.99 11.46
C LEU A 151 10.35 12.43 11.16
N ASP A 152 9.83 13.06 10.11
CA ASP A 152 10.11 14.46 9.80
C ASP A 152 9.61 15.41 10.91
N VAL A 153 10.44 16.38 11.30
CA VAL A 153 10.08 17.37 12.33
C VAL A 153 8.80 18.17 12.00
N ARG A 154 8.49 18.40 10.71
CA ARG A 154 7.27 19.10 10.27
C ARG A 154 6.06 18.19 10.37
N TRP A 155 6.23 16.89 10.10
CA TRP A 155 5.16 15.91 10.36
C TRP A 155 4.93 15.84 11.86
N GLN A 156 5.92 15.51 12.70
CA GLN A 156 5.70 15.48 14.16
C GLN A 156 5.08 16.79 14.69
N GLY A 157 5.53 17.96 14.23
CA GLY A 157 4.86 19.23 14.54
C GLY A 157 3.40 19.34 14.08
N TRP A 158 3.03 18.82 12.91
CA TRP A 158 1.62 18.71 12.48
C TRP A 158 0.82 17.74 13.37
N ALA A 159 1.41 16.61 13.78
CA ALA A 159 0.76 15.61 14.63
C ALA A 159 0.34 16.19 15.97
N HIS A 160 1.26 16.85 16.67
CA HIS A 160 1.00 17.47 17.96
C HIS A 160 -0.10 18.54 17.87
N ARG A 161 0.01 19.46 16.91
CA ARG A 161 -1.02 20.49 16.68
C ARG A 161 -2.39 19.91 16.33
N TRP A 162 -2.41 18.81 15.58
CA TRP A 162 -3.65 18.14 15.24
C TRP A 162 -4.29 17.51 16.48
N GLN A 163 -3.52 16.81 17.31
CA GLN A 163 -4.00 16.21 18.55
C GLN A 163 -4.49 17.23 19.57
N GLU A 164 -3.82 18.39 19.71
CA GLU A 164 -4.33 19.51 20.51
C GLU A 164 -5.70 20.01 20.01
N LYS A 165 -5.88 20.03 18.69
CA LYS A 165 -7.13 20.48 18.08
C LYS A 165 -8.25 19.46 18.27
N VAL A 166 -7.95 18.17 18.10
CA VAL A 166 -8.89 17.08 18.40
C VAL A 166 -9.28 17.10 19.87
N SER A 167 -8.32 17.30 20.78
CA SER A 167 -8.55 17.40 22.22
C SER A 167 -9.61 18.47 22.54
N LYS A 168 -9.46 19.66 21.94
CA LYS A 168 -10.42 20.77 22.10
C LYS A 168 -11.79 20.49 21.47
N MET A 169 -11.84 19.81 20.32
CA MET A 169 -13.10 19.49 19.63
C MET A 169 -13.89 18.40 20.35
N ARG A 170 -13.21 17.49 21.04
CA ARG A 170 -13.81 16.35 21.75
C ARG A 170 -13.98 16.57 23.27
N ASP A 171 -13.44 17.66 23.80
CA ASP A 171 -13.41 17.96 25.24
C ASP A 171 -12.76 16.83 26.07
N GLU A 172 -11.68 16.28 25.54
CA GLU A 172 -10.90 15.17 26.12
C GLU A 172 -9.41 15.46 25.95
N ASP A 173 -8.57 15.12 26.93
CA ASP A 173 -7.12 15.25 26.76
C ASP A 173 -6.58 14.14 25.83
N MET A 174 -6.39 14.52 24.56
CA MET A 174 -5.83 13.68 23.51
C MET A 174 -4.44 14.15 23.09
N THR A 175 -3.82 15.03 23.87
CA THR A 175 -2.47 15.53 23.58
C THR A 175 -1.44 14.41 23.64
N ILE A 176 -0.34 14.59 22.91
CA ILE A 176 0.77 13.64 22.86
C ILE A 176 2.03 14.35 23.39
N PRO A 177 2.84 13.68 24.26
CA PRO A 177 4.06 14.27 24.79
C PRO A 177 5.16 14.33 23.72
N ASP A 178 6.16 15.19 23.88
CA ASP A 178 7.26 15.37 22.89
C ASP A 178 8.05 14.09 22.58
N SER A 179 8.06 13.12 23.50
CA SER A 179 8.68 11.80 23.28
C SER A 179 7.84 10.86 22.41
N TYR A 180 6.60 11.23 22.10
CA TYR A 180 5.68 10.42 21.31
C TYR A 180 5.87 10.70 19.83
N LEU A 181 6.57 9.80 19.14
CA LEU A 181 6.71 9.86 17.69
C LEU A 181 5.48 9.25 17.02
N ALA A 182 4.56 10.11 16.60
CA ALA A 182 3.27 9.71 16.04
C ALA A 182 3.45 9.00 14.69
N GLY A 183 2.95 7.77 14.60
CA GLY A 183 2.70 7.07 13.33
C GLY A 183 1.33 7.43 12.78
N HIS A 184 0.31 7.40 13.64
CA HIS A 184 -1.03 7.91 13.33
C HIS A 184 -1.54 8.85 14.40
N THR A 185 -2.51 9.67 14.01
CA THR A 185 -3.25 10.58 14.90
C THR A 185 -4.71 10.20 14.93
N ASP A 186 -5.42 10.61 15.99
CA ASP A 186 -6.86 10.38 16.09
C ASP A 186 -7.60 11.16 14.99
N TYR A 187 -8.49 10.51 14.26
CA TYR A 187 -9.30 11.18 13.24
C TYR A 187 -10.60 10.43 12.98
N ASP A 188 -11.72 11.11 13.17
CA ASP A 188 -13.05 10.62 12.83
C ASP A 188 -13.49 11.17 11.47
N GLY A 189 -13.48 10.27 10.49
CA GLY A 189 -13.91 10.52 9.12
C GLY A 189 -15.42 10.65 8.94
N ASP A 190 -16.22 10.60 10.01
CA ASP A 190 -17.65 10.92 10.01
C ASP A 190 -17.97 12.24 10.73
N ASN A 191 -17.06 12.74 11.57
CA ASN A 191 -17.19 14.05 12.22
C ASN A 191 -16.88 15.21 11.24
N GLU A 192 -17.90 16.02 10.90
CA GLU A 192 -17.76 17.13 9.95
C GLU A 192 -16.84 18.26 10.47
N ALA A 193 -16.77 18.49 11.78
CA ALA A 193 -15.85 19.47 12.35
C ALA A 193 -14.38 19.03 12.19
N GLU A 194 -14.09 17.74 12.45
CA GLU A 194 -12.76 17.17 12.23
C GLU A 194 -12.39 17.17 10.75
N LYS A 195 -13.31 16.82 9.84
CA LYS A 195 -13.08 16.92 8.39
C LYS A 195 -12.70 18.34 7.96
N ALA A 196 -13.45 19.34 8.41
CA ALA A 196 -13.19 20.74 8.07
C ALA A 196 -11.83 21.19 8.62
N ALA A 197 -11.52 20.86 9.88
CA ALA A 197 -10.24 21.18 10.50
C ALA A 197 -9.06 20.49 9.79
N ASN A 198 -9.19 19.20 9.45
CA ASN A 198 -8.16 18.44 8.75
C ASN A 198 -7.89 19.02 7.35
N ARG A 199 -8.94 19.40 6.62
CA ARG A 199 -8.79 20.10 5.32
C ARG A 199 -8.04 21.42 5.46
N ALA A 200 -8.35 22.22 6.49
CA ALA A 200 -7.68 23.50 6.73
C ALA A 200 -6.20 23.32 7.06
N MET A 201 -5.82 22.24 7.76
CA MET A 201 -4.42 21.96 8.15
C MET A 201 -3.64 21.15 7.12
N ARG A 202 -4.26 20.69 6.03
CA ARG A 202 -3.65 19.78 5.05
C ARG A 202 -2.33 20.31 4.47
N HIS A 203 -2.21 21.62 4.28
CA HIS A 203 -1.01 22.27 3.74
C HIS A 203 0.21 22.15 4.66
N MET A 204 0.01 21.89 5.95
CA MET A 204 1.09 21.72 6.93
C MET A 204 1.66 20.30 6.92
N ARG A 205 0.90 19.33 6.40
CA ARG A 205 1.27 17.91 6.43
C ARG A 205 2.16 17.59 5.23
N PRO A 206 3.42 17.19 5.45
CA PRO A 206 4.32 16.86 4.35
C PRO A 206 3.92 15.55 3.65
N ASN A 207 4.46 15.35 2.45
CA ASN A 207 4.24 14.12 1.68
C ASN A 207 5.16 13.01 2.19
N HIS A 208 4.79 12.41 3.32
CA HIS A 208 5.62 11.40 3.97
C HIS A 208 5.88 10.17 3.10
N ALA A 209 4.98 9.77 2.18
CA ALA A 209 5.23 8.60 1.33
C ALA A 209 6.44 8.77 0.40
N ALA A 210 6.54 9.92 -0.27
CA ALA A 210 7.68 10.22 -1.13
C ALA A 210 8.95 10.48 -0.31
N GLU A 211 8.83 11.13 0.85
CA GLU A 211 9.95 11.38 1.77
C GLU A 211 10.49 10.06 2.37
N SER A 212 9.62 9.13 2.78
CA SER A 212 9.99 7.77 3.23
C SER A 212 10.77 7.04 2.16
N ALA A 213 10.27 7.05 0.91
CA ALA A 213 10.94 6.41 -0.20
C ALA A 213 12.32 7.01 -0.45
N ARG A 214 12.44 8.34 -0.41
CA ARG A 214 13.74 9.03 -0.57
C ARG A 214 14.71 8.68 0.55
N ALA A 215 14.23 8.63 1.79
CA ALA A 215 15.03 8.28 2.96
C ALA A 215 15.55 6.84 2.88
N ALA A 216 14.70 5.89 2.48
CA ALA A 216 15.01 4.47 2.46
C ALA A 216 15.67 3.96 1.16
N ALA A 217 15.66 4.73 0.07
CA ALA A 217 16.00 4.20 -1.25
C ALA A 217 17.42 3.63 -1.37
N ASN A 218 18.43 4.25 -0.73
CA ASN A 218 19.80 3.70 -0.75
C ASN A 218 19.90 2.45 0.14
N TRP A 219 19.33 2.50 1.35
CA TRP A 219 19.26 1.34 2.23
C TRP A 219 18.61 0.12 1.56
N LEU A 220 17.48 0.30 0.85
CA LEU A 220 16.83 -0.79 0.11
C LEU A 220 17.71 -1.33 -1.03
N MET A 221 18.48 -0.48 -1.70
CA MET A 221 19.42 -0.93 -2.73
C MET A 221 20.55 -1.77 -2.12
N ASP A 222 21.10 -1.32 -1.00
CA ASP A 222 22.18 -2.00 -0.29
C ASP A 222 21.70 -3.32 0.33
N GLN A 223 20.48 -3.35 0.86
CA GLN A 223 19.90 -4.52 1.54
C GLN A 223 19.63 -5.70 0.60
N PHE A 224 19.21 -5.42 -0.64
CA PHE A 224 18.83 -6.46 -1.60
C PHE A 224 19.87 -6.70 -2.69
N GLN A 225 20.72 -5.71 -2.98
CA GLN A 225 21.69 -5.75 -4.09
C GLN A 225 21.08 -6.16 -5.45
N ASP A 226 19.77 -5.94 -5.60
CA ASP A 226 18.97 -6.31 -6.76
C ASP A 226 18.05 -5.12 -7.12
N GLN A 227 18.19 -4.63 -8.35
CA GLN A 227 17.46 -3.45 -8.82
C GLN A 227 15.96 -3.70 -8.96
N VAL A 228 15.52 -4.92 -9.27
CA VAL A 228 14.11 -5.26 -9.42
C VAL A 228 13.42 -5.14 -8.06
N LEU A 229 13.99 -5.79 -7.04
CA LEU A 229 13.44 -5.77 -5.67
C LEU A 229 13.44 -4.35 -5.10
N ALA A 230 14.57 -3.63 -5.23
CA ALA A 230 14.70 -2.30 -4.67
C ALA A 230 13.78 -1.27 -5.35
N ARG A 231 13.66 -1.29 -6.70
CA ARG A 231 12.73 -0.40 -7.41
C ARG A 231 11.28 -0.71 -7.07
N ALA A 232 10.93 -1.99 -6.96
CA ALA A 232 9.59 -2.40 -6.54
C ALA A 232 9.28 -1.91 -5.12
N ALA A 233 10.19 -2.08 -4.16
CA ALA A 233 10.05 -1.61 -2.79
C ALA A 233 9.90 -0.09 -2.70
N VAL A 234 10.81 0.66 -3.35
CA VAL A 234 10.74 2.13 -3.41
C VAL A 234 9.41 2.58 -4.00
N THR A 235 8.94 1.93 -5.06
CA THR A 235 7.65 2.25 -5.68
C THR A 235 6.47 1.95 -4.75
N ALA A 236 6.50 0.80 -4.06
CA ALA A 236 5.47 0.44 -3.10
C ALA A 236 5.37 1.49 -1.98
N ILE A 237 6.52 1.96 -1.47
CA ILE A 237 6.58 3.03 -0.46
C ILE A 237 6.06 4.36 -1.03
N VAL A 238 6.49 4.80 -2.22
CA VAL A 238 5.98 6.06 -2.80
C VAL A 238 4.45 6.04 -2.98
N ARG A 239 3.88 4.89 -3.32
CA ARG A 239 2.49 4.75 -3.76
C ARG A 239 1.55 4.14 -2.72
N HIS A 240 1.97 3.96 -1.47
CA HIS A 240 1.15 3.25 -0.48
C HIS A 240 -0.18 3.98 -0.18
N HIS A 241 -0.21 5.32 -0.23
CA HIS A 241 -1.45 6.12 -0.14
C HIS A 241 -2.17 6.33 -1.46
N ASN A 242 -1.42 6.54 -2.55
CA ASN A 242 -1.99 6.89 -3.85
C ASN A 242 -1.14 6.32 -4.99
N ALA A 243 -1.77 5.58 -5.90
CA ALA A 243 -1.12 5.01 -7.07
C ALA A 243 -0.55 6.07 -8.04
N GLY A 244 -1.10 7.29 -8.02
CA GLY A 244 -0.67 8.43 -8.84
C GLY A 244 0.52 9.22 -8.28
N THR A 245 1.09 8.85 -7.13
CA THR A 245 2.26 9.58 -6.61
C THR A 245 3.48 9.35 -7.52
N HIS A 246 4.08 10.44 -7.99
CA HIS A 246 5.16 10.42 -8.99
C HIS A 246 6.58 10.35 -8.39
N GLY A 247 6.75 10.57 -7.08
CA GLY A 247 8.05 10.47 -6.39
C GLY A 247 8.72 11.80 -6.07
N GLU A 248 8.10 12.93 -6.40
CA GLU A 248 8.49 14.25 -5.92
C GLU A 248 8.34 14.33 -4.40
N HIS A 249 9.39 14.80 -3.72
CA HIS A 249 9.44 14.91 -2.27
C HIS A 249 9.80 16.33 -1.83
N GLY A 250 9.33 16.68 -0.62
CA GLY A 250 9.71 17.93 0.02
C GLY A 250 11.12 17.87 0.62
N VAL A 251 11.44 18.93 1.37
CA VAL A 251 12.53 18.91 2.35
C VAL A 251 12.25 17.78 3.33
N PHE A 252 13.25 17.13 3.89
CA PHE A 252 13.09 16.19 4.99
C PHE A 252 14.17 16.44 6.03
N LYS A 253 13.79 16.40 7.30
CA LYS A 253 14.73 16.36 8.43
C LYS A 253 14.13 15.52 9.53
N ALA A 254 14.74 14.36 9.78
CA ALA A 254 14.32 13.49 10.86
C ALA A 254 14.48 14.16 12.22
N ASP A 255 13.51 13.91 13.09
CA ASP A 255 13.59 14.21 14.51
C ASP A 255 14.77 13.43 15.15
N ALA A 256 15.45 14.04 16.12
CA ALA A 256 16.61 13.41 16.77
C ALA A 256 16.23 12.11 17.49
N ALA A 257 15.05 12.05 18.12
CA ALA A 257 14.53 10.80 18.69
C ALA A 257 14.17 9.80 17.58
N GLY A 258 13.74 10.29 16.41
CA GLY A 258 13.45 9.47 15.24
C GLY A 258 14.66 8.72 14.68
N LEU A 259 15.85 9.32 14.71
CA LEU A 259 17.10 8.67 14.28
C LEU A 259 17.39 7.39 15.05
N ALA A 260 17.20 7.42 16.37
CA ALA A 260 17.44 6.28 17.26
C ALA A 260 16.38 5.19 17.11
N LEU A 261 15.23 5.49 16.51
CA LEU A 261 14.09 4.59 16.41
C LEU A 261 14.24 3.53 15.32
N PHE A 262 15.02 3.81 14.27
CA PHE A 262 15.05 2.92 13.10
C PHE A 262 15.50 1.49 13.38
N PRO A 263 16.56 1.24 14.17
CA PRO A 263 16.91 -0.12 14.59
C PRO A 263 15.77 -0.83 15.32
N GLU A 264 14.97 -0.10 16.10
CA GLU A 264 13.77 -0.64 16.74
C GLU A 264 12.67 -0.95 15.72
N LEU A 265 12.40 -0.08 14.74
CA LEU A 265 11.43 -0.37 13.67
C LEU A 265 11.81 -1.63 12.89
N LEU A 266 13.09 -1.81 12.57
CA LEU A 266 13.60 -2.99 11.89
C LEU A 266 13.41 -4.26 12.74
N ARG A 267 13.67 -4.17 14.05
CA ARG A 267 13.46 -5.27 14.99
C ARG A 267 11.98 -5.63 15.11
N GLU A 268 11.08 -4.65 15.23
CA GLU A 268 9.63 -4.89 15.26
C GLU A 268 9.10 -5.48 13.94
N ALA A 269 9.70 -5.10 12.81
CA ALA A 269 9.42 -5.69 11.50
C ALA A 269 10.07 -7.06 11.29
N ARG A 270 10.94 -7.50 12.21
CA ARG A 270 11.77 -8.72 12.12
C ARG A 270 12.61 -8.76 10.84
N VAL A 271 13.20 -7.61 10.47
CA VAL A 271 14.17 -7.58 9.38
C VAL A 271 15.48 -8.15 9.91
N GLU A 272 15.85 -9.33 9.41
CA GLU A 272 17.12 -9.99 9.70
C GLU A 272 18.25 -9.42 8.81
N ASP A 273 19.49 -9.58 9.26
CA ASP A 273 20.71 -9.18 8.53
C ASP A 273 20.67 -7.72 8.04
N VAL A 274 20.51 -6.79 8.98
CA VAL A 274 20.43 -5.35 8.66
C VAL A 274 21.82 -4.73 8.70
N THR A 275 22.21 -4.10 7.61
CA THR A 275 23.14 -2.97 7.62
C THR A 275 22.33 -1.68 7.70
N PRO A 276 22.26 -0.98 8.85
CA PRO A 276 21.49 0.27 8.98
C PRO A 276 22.08 1.45 8.19
N GLY A 277 23.18 1.24 7.46
CA GLY A 277 23.73 2.19 6.51
C GLY A 277 22.79 2.47 5.35
N GLY A 278 22.95 3.63 4.71
CA GLY A 278 22.19 4.00 3.51
C GLY A 278 20.87 4.71 3.77
N VAL A 279 20.32 4.75 4.99
CA VAL A 279 19.18 5.63 5.27
C VAL A 279 19.62 7.08 5.31
N VAL A 280 18.90 7.95 4.59
CA VAL A 280 19.18 9.39 4.53
C VAL A 280 18.24 10.15 5.45
N TRP A 281 18.81 10.79 6.47
CA TRP A 281 18.06 11.44 7.55
C TRP A 281 17.76 12.92 7.35
N SER A 282 18.32 13.53 6.30
CA SER A 282 18.05 14.91 5.91
C SER A 282 18.29 15.09 4.42
N PHE A 283 17.38 15.81 3.74
CA PHE A 283 17.53 16.20 2.34
C PHE A 283 16.67 17.40 1.99
N THR A 284 16.97 18.06 0.86
CA THR A 284 16.15 19.14 0.31
C THR A 284 15.03 18.59 -0.59
N ALA A 285 14.08 19.45 -0.97
CA ALA A 285 13.08 19.08 -1.97
C ALA A 285 13.73 18.63 -3.28
N GLY A 286 13.09 17.67 -3.94
CA GLY A 286 13.68 17.02 -5.11
C GLY A 286 12.79 15.95 -5.73
N ALA A 287 13.37 15.22 -6.67
CA ALA A 287 12.71 14.23 -7.51
C ALA A 287 13.61 13.01 -7.80
N GLU A 288 14.67 12.80 -7.01
CA GLU A 288 15.66 11.73 -7.24
C GLU A 288 15.04 10.32 -7.16
N VAL A 289 13.92 10.18 -6.46
CA VAL A 289 13.17 8.92 -6.34
C VAL A 289 12.51 8.51 -7.66
N VAL A 290 12.15 9.46 -8.53
CA VAL A 290 11.46 9.19 -9.80
C VAL A 290 12.23 8.17 -10.65
N ASN A 291 13.55 8.32 -10.73
CA ASN A 291 14.41 7.45 -11.53
C ASN A 291 14.62 6.05 -10.91
N ARG A 292 14.15 5.86 -9.68
CA ARG A 292 14.23 4.61 -8.90
C ARG A 292 12.89 3.89 -8.79
N LEU A 293 11.84 4.41 -9.43
CA LEU A 293 10.55 3.72 -9.50
C LEU A 293 10.58 2.58 -10.51
N ILE A 294 9.65 1.65 -10.41
CA ILE A 294 9.52 0.57 -11.40
C ILE A 294 9.38 1.12 -12.82
N ARG A 295 9.81 0.32 -13.79
CA ARG A 295 9.57 0.51 -15.20
C ARG A 295 8.43 -0.42 -15.61
N PRO A 296 7.22 0.09 -15.94
CA PRO A 296 6.06 -0.76 -16.21
C PRO A 296 6.24 -1.75 -17.37
N GLY A 297 7.19 -1.51 -18.27
CA GLY A 297 7.53 -2.44 -19.36
C GLY A 297 8.45 -3.60 -18.96
N TYR A 298 8.84 -3.70 -17.69
CA TYR A 298 9.64 -4.80 -17.15
C TYR A 298 8.74 -5.64 -16.22
N ASP A 299 8.36 -6.82 -16.70
CA ASP A 299 7.38 -7.68 -16.05
C ASP A 299 7.78 -8.02 -14.61
N GLU A 300 9.06 -8.33 -14.36
CA GLU A 300 9.54 -8.67 -13.01
C GLU A 300 9.35 -7.50 -12.03
N GLU A 301 9.72 -6.28 -12.42
CA GLU A 301 9.54 -5.08 -11.58
C GLU A 301 8.05 -4.84 -11.28
N LEU A 302 7.20 -4.96 -12.31
CA LEU A 302 5.78 -4.74 -12.19
C LEU A 302 5.11 -5.78 -11.29
N LEU A 303 5.40 -7.07 -11.49
CA LEU A 303 4.79 -8.16 -10.73
C LEU A 303 5.17 -8.11 -9.25
N VAL A 304 6.46 -7.87 -8.95
CA VAL A 304 6.92 -7.71 -7.56
C VAL A 304 6.23 -6.52 -6.92
N TYR A 305 6.22 -5.34 -7.58
CA TYR A 305 5.56 -4.15 -7.06
C TYR A 305 4.07 -4.39 -6.76
N LEU A 306 3.31 -4.95 -7.72
CA LEU A 306 1.88 -5.18 -7.56
C LEU A 306 1.58 -6.11 -6.39
N LEU A 307 2.43 -7.11 -6.17
CA LEU A 307 2.29 -8.05 -5.07
C LEU A 307 2.60 -7.37 -3.72
N ILE A 308 3.75 -6.73 -3.58
CA ILE A 308 4.17 -6.17 -2.29
C ILE A 308 3.41 -4.91 -1.90
N VAL A 309 3.00 -4.05 -2.84
CA VAL A 309 2.20 -2.86 -2.52
C VAL A 309 0.83 -3.26 -2.00
N ARG A 310 0.27 -4.37 -2.49
CA ARG A 310 -0.98 -4.93 -1.98
C ARG A 310 -0.80 -5.40 -0.55
N VAL A 311 0.26 -6.16 -0.26
CA VAL A 311 0.55 -6.65 1.08
C VAL A 311 0.78 -5.48 2.04
N LEU A 312 1.59 -4.50 1.66
CA LEU A 312 1.85 -3.29 2.47
C LEU A 312 0.56 -2.55 2.81
N ARG A 313 -0.31 -2.28 1.82
CA ARG A 313 -1.58 -1.59 2.05
C ARG A 313 -2.55 -2.39 2.92
N LEU A 314 -2.59 -3.72 2.75
CA LEU A 314 -3.40 -4.57 3.60
C LEU A 314 -2.86 -4.63 5.03
N ALA A 315 -1.54 -4.65 5.21
CA ALA A 315 -0.91 -4.62 6.52
C ALA A 315 -1.23 -3.31 7.25
N ASP A 316 -1.06 -2.17 6.57
CA ASP A 316 -1.38 -0.83 7.10
C ASP A 316 -2.86 -0.73 7.51
N GLN A 317 -3.77 -1.08 6.60
CA GLN A 317 -5.22 -1.03 6.86
C GLN A 317 -5.66 -1.94 8.01
N ARG A 318 -5.20 -3.19 8.02
CA ARG A 318 -5.60 -4.18 9.04
C ARG A 318 -4.91 -3.93 10.38
N SER A 319 -3.80 -3.19 10.43
CA SER A 319 -3.08 -2.88 11.69
C SER A 319 -3.97 -2.12 12.69
N GLN A 320 -4.87 -1.27 12.20
CA GLN A 320 -5.84 -0.52 13.00
C GLN A 320 -7.09 -1.34 13.37
N GLU A 321 -7.31 -2.47 12.71
CA GLU A 321 -8.39 -3.42 13.03
C GLU A 321 -7.95 -4.44 14.10
N TRP A 322 -6.64 -4.68 14.20
CA TRP A 322 -6.06 -5.61 15.16
C TRP A 322 -6.27 -5.11 16.60
N ARG A 323 -6.91 -5.95 17.42
CA ARG A 323 -7.06 -5.73 18.86
C ARG A 323 -6.23 -6.76 19.60
N ASP A 324 -5.42 -6.28 20.54
CA ASP A 324 -4.60 -7.10 21.43
C ASP A 324 -5.43 -7.91 22.42
#